data_AF-A0A7S3IKD9-F1
#
_entry.id   AF-A0A7S3IKD9-F1
#
_cell.length_a   1.000
_cell.length_b   1.000
_cell.length_c   1.000
_cell.angle_alpha   90.00
_cell.angle_beta   90.00
_cell.angle_gamma   90.00
#
_symmetry.space_group_name_H-M   'P 1'
#
loop_
_entity.id
_entity.type
_entity.pdbx_description
1 polymer ?
#
loop_
_entity_poly.entity_id
_entity_poly.type
_entity_poly.pdbx_seq_one_letter_code
_entity_poly.pdbx_strand_id
1 'polypeptide(L)'
;MASHTWLATTDCSVSHCSSTNTFAKDSSTSYVQSSTTAEQGYGDEDMVVSGPLVTDQICLFANTTFCTESTFEFIGVSQVEEMTIPVQYGVIGLSPQGTSKFVESLAAYTEDVPYKIFTIRMFSQNTGSYIEFGRPDDENSYYTYGSTSYAWAQ
;
A
#
# COMPACT_ATOMS: atom_id res chain seq x y z
N MET A 1 -5.03 -15.64 6.98
CA MET A 1 -5.28 -15.03 5.65
C MET A 1 -3.99 -14.40 5.17
N ALA A 2 -3.65 -14.62 3.89
CA ALA A 2 -2.57 -13.86 3.26
C ALA A 2 -2.94 -12.36 3.28
N SER A 3 -1.93 -11.51 3.48
CA SER A 3 -2.07 -10.05 3.39
C SER A 3 -1.23 -9.60 2.21
N HIS A 4 -1.91 -9.34 1.11
CA HIS A 4 -1.30 -8.80 -0.10
C HIS A 4 -1.29 -7.27 -0.03
N THR A 5 -0.27 -6.67 -0.65
CA THR A 5 -0.38 -5.29 -1.12
C THR A 5 -1.07 -5.33 -2.47
N TRP A 6 -1.96 -4.38 -2.73
CA TRP A 6 -2.65 -4.27 -4.01
C TRP A 6 -3.01 -2.83 -4.34
N LEU A 7 -3.08 -2.54 -5.63
CA LEU A 7 -3.45 -1.23 -6.17
C LEU A 7 -4.45 -1.43 -7.31
N ALA A 8 -5.50 -0.61 -7.35
CA ALA A 8 -6.38 -0.54 -8.51
C ALA A 8 -5.59 -0.07 -9.73
N THR A 9 -5.66 -0.80 -10.84
CA THR A 9 -4.97 -0.43 -12.09
C THR A 9 -5.94 0.22 -13.07
N THR A 10 -5.41 0.85 -14.12
CA THR A 10 -6.22 1.38 -15.22
C THR A 10 -7.04 0.31 -15.96
N ASP A 11 -6.70 -0.97 -15.80
CA ASP A 11 -7.45 -2.08 -16.40
C ASP A 11 -8.69 -2.47 -15.58
N CYS A 12 -8.85 -1.94 -14.37
CA CYS A 12 -10.01 -2.25 -13.55
C CYS A 12 -11.25 -1.52 -14.09
N SER A 13 -12.02 -2.22 -14.93
CA SER A 13 -13.18 -1.67 -15.64
C SER A 13 -14.52 -1.90 -14.95
N VAL A 14 -14.53 -2.51 -13.76
CA VAL A 14 -15.76 -2.81 -13.01
C VAL A 14 -16.35 -1.54 -12.38
N SER A 15 -17.66 -1.50 -12.18
CA SER A 15 -18.41 -0.35 -11.62
C SER A 15 -17.93 0.12 -10.24
N HIS A 16 -17.07 -0.66 -9.58
CA HIS A 16 -16.55 -0.39 -8.25
C HIS A 16 -15.06 -0.04 -8.25
N CYS A 17 -14.42 0.06 -9.42
CA CYS A 17 -13.11 0.69 -9.56
C CYS A 17 -13.28 2.13 -10.02
N SER A 18 -12.79 3.09 -9.23
CA SER A 18 -12.76 4.49 -9.67
C SER A 18 -11.66 4.69 -10.70
N SER A 19 -11.91 5.48 -11.75
CA SER A 19 -10.91 5.84 -12.75
C SER A 19 -9.96 6.97 -12.32
N THR A 20 -10.20 7.61 -11.17
CA THR A 20 -9.51 8.86 -10.80
C THR A 20 -8.18 8.66 -10.08
N ASN A 21 -7.97 7.52 -9.43
CA ASN A 21 -6.82 7.28 -8.55
C ASN A 21 -6.22 5.87 -8.77
N THR A 22 -6.19 5.42 -10.03
CA THR A 22 -5.61 4.14 -10.40
C THR A 22 -4.13 4.24 -10.69
N PHE A 23 -3.44 3.13 -10.49
CA PHE A 23 -2.06 2.94 -10.89
C PHE A 23 -1.95 3.00 -12.43
N ALA A 24 -1.31 4.05 -12.92
CA ALA A 24 -1.08 4.29 -14.34
C ALA A 24 0.12 3.46 -14.83
N LYS A 25 -0.09 2.16 -15.04
CA LYS A 25 0.97 1.21 -15.47
C LYS A 25 1.75 1.69 -16.71
N ASP A 26 1.08 2.34 -17.66
CA ASP A 26 1.69 2.80 -18.91
C ASP A 26 2.66 3.99 -18.70
N SER A 27 2.61 4.62 -17.52
CA SER A 27 3.52 5.71 -17.14
C SER A 27 4.75 5.23 -16.35
N SER A 28 4.78 3.97 -15.94
CA SER A 28 5.89 3.39 -15.19
C SER A 28 6.87 2.68 -16.13
N THR A 29 8.17 2.94 -15.93
CA THR A 29 9.25 2.26 -16.67
C THR A 29 9.66 0.92 -16.04
N SER A 30 9.23 0.65 -14.81
CA SER A 30 9.58 -0.56 -14.04
C SER A 30 8.43 -1.56 -13.91
N TYR A 31 7.24 -1.22 -14.42
CA TYR A 31 6.08 -2.10 -14.39
C TYR A 31 6.33 -3.39 -15.16
N VAL A 32 6.22 -4.52 -14.46
CA VAL A 32 6.23 -5.85 -15.07
C VAL A 32 5.03 -6.64 -14.57
N GLN A 33 4.20 -7.12 -15.48
CA GLN A 33 3.04 -7.94 -15.17
C GLN A 33 3.33 -9.42 -15.38
N SER A 34 2.97 -10.25 -14.40
CA SER A 34 3.00 -11.70 -14.48
C SER A 34 1.71 -12.26 -15.11
N SER A 35 1.79 -13.49 -15.63
CA SER A 35 0.60 -14.27 -16.00
C SER A 35 -0.10 -14.90 -14.79
N THR A 36 0.56 -14.94 -13.63
CA THR A 36 -0.02 -15.46 -12.39
C THR A 36 -0.98 -14.44 -11.80
N THR A 37 -2.17 -14.89 -11.40
CA THR A 37 -3.16 -14.08 -10.69
C THR A 37 -3.14 -14.38 -9.19
N ALA A 38 -3.58 -13.40 -8.40
CA ALA A 38 -3.77 -13.53 -6.97
C ALA A 38 -5.03 -12.79 -6.52
N GLU A 39 -5.51 -13.15 -5.33
CA GLU A 39 -6.76 -12.65 -4.77
C GLU A 39 -6.56 -12.26 -3.31
N GLN A 40 -7.30 -11.24 -2.87
CA GLN A 40 -7.37 -10.82 -1.48
C GLN A 40 -8.84 -10.74 -1.07
N GLY A 41 -9.25 -11.69 -0.22
CA GLY A 41 -10.55 -11.69 0.43
C GLY A 41 -10.58 -10.79 1.67
N TYR A 42 -11.76 -10.24 1.97
CA TYR A 42 -12.06 -9.41 3.13
C TYR A 42 -13.33 -9.90 3.85
N GLY A 43 -13.27 -9.98 5.19
CA GLY A 43 -14.42 -10.40 6.00
C GLY A 43 -14.75 -11.89 5.82
N ASP A 44 -16.04 -12.20 5.66
CA ASP A 44 -16.58 -13.57 5.51
C ASP A 44 -16.47 -14.10 4.06
N GLU A 45 -15.42 -13.70 3.35
CA GLU A 45 -14.98 -14.21 2.03
C GLU A 45 -15.77 -13.78 0.78
N ASP A 46 -16.93 -13.13 0.90
CA ASP A 46 -17.66 -12.65 -0.30
C ASP A 46 -17.00 -11.43 -0.97
N MET A 47 -16.29 -10.61 -0.21
CA MET A 47 -15.62 -9.40 -0.73
C MET A 47 -14.21 -9.71 -1.20
N VAL A 48 -14.00 -9.71 -2.52
CA VAL A 48 -12.72 -10.10 -3.12
C VAL A 48 -12.21 -9.01 -4.07
N VAL A 49 -10.91 -8.73 -3.99
CA VAL A 49 -10.17 -8.07 -5.07
C VAL A 49 -9.23 -9.07 -5.72
N SER A 50 -9.14 -9.05 -7.04
CA SER A 50 -8.29 -9.97 -7.79
C SER A 50 -7.67 -9.32 -9.02
N GLY A 51 -6.57 -9.91 -9.48
CA GLY A 51 -5.82 -9.44 -10.64
C GLY A 51 -4.48 -10.15 -10.82
N PRO A 52 -3.71 -9.81 -11.87
CA PRO A 52 -2.35 -10.30 -12.04
C PRO A 52 -1.43 -9.83 -10.91
N LEU A 53 -0.43 -10.65 -10.60
CA LEU A 53 0.75 -10.21 -9.85
C LEU A 53 1.59 -9.28 -10.73
N VAL A 54 1.99 -8.16 -10.14
CA VAL A 54 2.76 -7.10 -10.78
C VAL A 54 3.97 -6.81 -9.91
N THR A 55 5.11 -6.53 -10.53
CA THR A 55 6.23 -5.92 -9.84
C THR A 55 6.43 -4.48 -10.29
N ASP A 56 6.56 -3.57 -9.35
CA ASP A 56 6.94 -2.18 -9.60
C ASP A 56 7.48 -1.53 -8.32
N GLN A 57 7.93 -0.28 -8.42
CA GLN A 57 8.27 0.55 -7.28
C GLN A 57 7.02 1.23 -6.70
N ILE A 58 6.85 1.13 -5.38
CA ILE A 58 5.84 1.90 -4.63
C ILE A 58 6.56 2.92 -3.76
N CYS A 59 6.26 4.20 -3.98
CA CYS A 59 6.74 5.30 -3.15
C CYS A 59 5.63 5.77 -2.22
N LEU A 60 5.99 6.08 -0.97
CA LEU A 60 5.01 6.59 0.01
C LEU A 60 4.60 8.05 -0.30
N PHE A 61 5.43 8.78 -1.05
CA PHE A 61 5.13 10.13 -1.52
C PHE A 61 5.65 10.38 -2.93
N ALA A 62 4.97 11.26 -3.67
CA ALA A 62 5.44 11.76 -4.94
C ALA A 62 6.80 12.47 -4.78
N ASN A 63 7.73 12.23 -5.71
CA ASN A 63 9.07 12.84 -5.75
C ASN A 63 9.92 12.60 -4.50
N THR A 64 9.82 11.42 -3.88
CA THR A 64 10.64 11.05 -2.72
C THR A 64 11.53 9.86 -3.00
N THR A 65 12.52 9.65 -2.14
CA THR A 65 13.38 8.46 -2.10
C THR A 65 12.80 7.33 -1.25
N PHE A 66 11.67 7.57 -0.57
CA PHE A 66 11.01 6.59 0.29
C PHE A 66 10.16 5.63 -0.52
N CYS A 67 10.85 4.75 -1.24
CA CYS A 67 10.25 3.80 -2.14
C CYS A 67 10.73 2.39 -1.86
N THR A 68 9.93 1.41 -2.23
CA THR A 68 10.35 0.01 -2.31
C THR A 68 11.35 -0.19 -3.45
N GLU A 69 11.92 -1.38 -3.56
CA GLU A 69 12.61 -1.81 -4.77
C GLU A 69 11.64 -1.80 -5.98
N SER A 70 12.17 -1.64 -7.19
CA SER A 70 11.38 -1.67 -8.43
C SER A 70 10.78 -3.04 -8.75
N THR A 71 11.19 -4.07 -8.01
CA THR A 71 10.69 -5.44 -8.13
C THR A 71 9.69 -5.81 -7.03
N PHE A 72 9.17 -4.82 -6.29
CA PHE A 72 8.21 -5.09 -5.23
C PHE A 72 6.90 -5.63 -5.82
N GLU A 73 6.49 -6.82 -5.37
CA GLU A 73 5.32 -7.52 -5.88
C GLU A 73 4.02 -7.10 -5.18
N PHE A 74 2.99 -6.82 -5.96
CA PHE A 74 1.64 -6.52 -5.48
C PHE A 74 0.58 -7.02 -6.48
N ILE A 75 -0.69 -7.07 -6.07
CA ILE A 75 -1.80 -7.38 -6.97
C ILE A 75 -2.18 -6.12 -7.74
N GLY A 76 -2.04 -6.14 -9.06
CA GLY A 76 -2.63 -5.13 -9.93
C GLY A 76 -4.10 -5.43 -10.11
N VAL A 77 -4.97 -4.82 -9.30
CA VAL A 77 -6.40 -5.17 -9.27
C VAL A 77 -7.03 -4.82 -10.61
N SER A 78 -7.75 -5.80 -11.17
CA SER A 78 -8.54 -5.69 -12.40
C SER A 78 -9.99 -6.12 -12.19
N GLN A 79 -10.29 -6.85 -11.12
CA GLN A 79 -11.62 -7.33 -10.76
C GLN A 79 -11.93 -7.12 -9.28
N VAL A 80 -13.20 -6.84 -8.98
CA VAL A 80 -13.72 -6.61 -7.63
C VAL A 80 -15.11 -7.26 -7.54
N GLU A 81 -15.33 -8.06 -6.51
CA GLU A 81 -16.57 -8.79 -6.26
C GLU A 81 -17.18 -8.38 -4.91
N GLU A 82 -18.50 -8.19 -4.88
CA GLU A 82 -19.35 -7.89 -3.70
C GLU A 82 -18.87 -6.74 -2.78
N MET A 83 -17.94 -5.90 -3.23
CA MET A 83 -17.53 -4.71 -2.49
C MET A 83 -18.60 -3.63 -2.55
N THR A 84 -19.11 -3.27 -1.38
CA THR A 84 -20.10 -2.18 -1.23
C THR A 84 -19.48 -0.78 -1.28
N ILE A 85 -18.16 -0.69 -1.09
CA ILE A 85 -17.39 0.56 -1.13
C ILE A 85 -16.53 0.55 -2.39
N PRO A 86 -16.58 1.62 -3.23
CA PRO A 86 -15.72 1.72 -4.39
C PRO A 86 -14.24 1.62 -4.01
N VAL A 87 -13.51 0.76 -4.71
CA VAL A 87 -12.07 0.67 -4.68
C VAL A 87 -11.51 1.85 -5.46
N GLN A 88 -11.02 2.86 -4.74
CA GLN A 88 -10.44 4.05 -5.35
C GLN A 88 -8.92 4.06 -5.35
N TYR A 89 -8.27 3.28 -4.48
CA TYR A 89 -6.83 3.35 -4.24
C TYR A 89 -6.22 1.95 -4.23
N GLY A 90 -5.65 1.58 -3.08
CA GLY A 90 -5.01 0.32 -2.80
C GLY A 90 -5.03 0.02 -1.31
N VAL A 91 -4.46 -1.11 -0.96
CA VAL A 91 -4.12 -1.47 0.42
C VAL A 91 -2.67 -1.90 0.46
N ILE A 92 -1.92 -1.40 1.44
CA ILE A 92 -0.59 -1.90 1.77
C ILE A 92 -0.75 -3.00 2.82
N GLY A 93 -0.34 -4.22 2.48
CA GLY A 93 -0.34 -5.34 3.41
C GLY A 93 0.80 -5.21 4.42
N LEU A 94 0.47 -5.13 5.71
CA LEU A 94 1.43 -4.97 6.82
C LEU A 94 1.51 -6.18 7.75
N SER A 95 0.81 -7.28 7.42
CA SER A 95 0.87 -8.48 8.26
C SER A 95 2.25 -9.13 8.20
N PRO A 96 2.88 -9.47 9.34
CA PRO A 96 4.18 -10.13 9.36
C PRO A 96 4.15 -11.54 8.74
N GLN A 97 2.97 -12.17 8.70
CA GLN A 97 2.73 -13.48 8.10
C GLN A 97 2.14 -13.35 6.68
N GLY A 98 2.02 -12.13 6.16
CA GLY A 98 1.54 -11.86 4.81
C GLY A 98 2.55 -12.19 3.73
N THR A 99 2.04 -12.22 2.50
CA THR A 99 2.82 -12.28 1.26
C THR A 99 3.47 -10.93 0.95
N SER A 100 2.83 -9.82 1.34
CA SER A 100 3.42 -8.50 1.27
C SER A 100 4.69 -8.40 2.11
N LYS A 101 5.77 -7.91 1.49
CA LYS A 101 7.06 -7.61 2.13
C LYS A 101 7.37 -6.13 2.11
N PHE A 102 6.34 -5.30 2.25
CA PHE A 102 6.44 -3.86 2.02
C PHE A 102 7.45 -3.19 2.95
N VAL A 103 7.35 -3.46 4.26
CA VAL A 103 8.24 -2.86 5.26
C VAL A 103 9.67 -3.36 5.07
N GLU A 104 9.85 -4.63 4.74
CA GLU A 104 11.16 -5.20 4.49
C GLU A 104 11.80 -4.65 3.21
N SER A 105 11.03 -4.45 2.14
CA SER A 105 11.50 -3.87 0.88
C SER A 105 11.83 -2.39 1.04
N LEU A 106 10.99 -1.64 1.76
CA LEU A 106 11.23 -0.23 2.06
C LEU A 106 12.55 -0.07 2.86
N ALA A 107 12.71 -0.83 3.95
CA ALA A 107 13.91 -0.77 4.78
C ALA A 107 15.19 -1.28 4.08
N ALA A 108 15.07 -2.11 3.05
CA ALA A 108 16.21 -2.59 2.27
C ALA A 108 16.72 -1.53 1.28
N TYR A 109 15.85 -0.63 0.82
CA TYR A 109 16.14 0.28 -0.29
C TYR A 109 16.38 1.73 0.14
N THR A 110 15.89 2.16 1.32
CA THR A 110 16.18 3.49 1.86
C THR A 110 16.97 3.40 3.18
N GLU A 111 18.09 4.13 3.25
CA GLU A 111 18.90 4.25 4.47
C GLU A 111 18.16 4.97 5.59
N ASP A 112 17.11 5.73 5.25
CA ASP A 112 16.28 6.51 6.18
C ASP A 112 15.24 5.64 6.93
N VAL A 113 15.14 4.35 6.62
CA VAL A 113 14.29 3.38 7.33
C VAL A 113 15.19 2.29 7.94
N PRO A 114 15.93 2.62 9.03
CA PRO A 114 16.98 1.75 9.57
C PRO A 114 16.46 0.47 10.24
N TYR A 115 15.16 0.42 10.56
CA TYR A 115 14.53 -0.71 11.23
C TYR A 115 13.32 -1.24 10.45
N LYS A 116 13.17 -2.56 10.41
CA LYS A 116 12.02 -3.25 9.77
C LYS A 116 10.79 -3.24 10.68
N ILE A 117 10.39 -2.05 11.09
CA ILE A 117 9.26 -1.82 12.00
C ILE A 117 8.41 -0.68 11.47
N PHE A 118 7.15 -0.66 11.90
CA PHE A 118 6.27 0.48 11.74
C PHE A 118 5.52 0.72 13.04
N THR A 119 5.15 1.98 13.27
CA THR A 119 4.38 2.42 14.44
C THR A 119 3.14 3.14 13.97
N ILE A 120 1.98 2.79 14.51
CA ILE A 120 0.70 3.46 14.20
C ILE A 120 0.29 4.27 15.42
N ARG A 121 0.09 5.58 15.24
CA ARG A 121 -0.57 6.42 16.23
C ARG A 121 -1.97 6.79 15.77
N MET A 122 -2.95 6.40 16.58
CA MET A 122 -4.35 6.75 16.38
C MET A 122 -4.75 7.78 17.43
N PHE A 123 -5.16 8.97 17.01
CA PHE A 123 -5.59 10.02 17.92
C PHE A 123 -7.12 10.17 17.92
N SER A 124 -7.68 10.49 19.08
CA SER A 124 -9.10 10.82 19.22
C SER A 124 -9.32 12.33 19.05
N GLN A 125 -10.00 12.70 17.97
CA GLN A 125 -10.46 14.07 17.66
C GLN A 125 -9.37 15.15 17.52
N ASN A 126 -9.55 16.05 16.56
CA ASN A 126 -8.74 17.28 16.33
C ASN A 126 -7.22 17.09 16.03
N THR A 127 -6.72 15.86 15.97
CA THR A 127 -5.34 15.51 15.61
C THR A 127 -5.33 14.42 14.55
N GLY A 128 -4.34 14.43 13.66
CA GLY A 128 -4.25 13.46 12.56
C GLY A 128 -3.63 12.15 13.04
N SER A 129 -4.26 11.01 12.74
CA SER A 129 -3.62 9.70 12.86
C SER A 129 -2.46 9.59 11.87
N TYR A 130 -1.40 8.89 12.27
CA TYR A 130 -0.26 8.67 11.39
C TYR A 130 0.35 7.27 11.55
N ILE A 131 1.11 6.88 10.53
CA ILE A 131 1.99 5.71 10.56
C ILE A 131 3.43 6.15 10.27
N GLU A 132 4.38 5.55 10.98
CA GLU A 132 5.81 5.79 10.82
C GLU A 132 6.50 4.49 10.49
N PHE A 133 7.49 4.55 9.60
CA PHE A 133 8.33 3.41 9.26
C PHE A 133 9.75 3.67 9.78
N GLY A 134 10.41 2.63 10.30
CA GLY A 134 11.83 2.71 10.64
C GLY A 134 12.16 3.26 12.01
N ARG A 135 11.19 3.49 12.91
CA ARG A 135 11.47 3.86 14.31
C ARG A 135 10.46 3.29 15.30
N PRO A 136 10.89 2.98 16.54
CA PRO A 136 9.97 2.76 17.64
C PRO A 136 9.29 4.09 18.00
N ASP A 137 8.17 4.00 18.70
CA ASP A 137 7.40 5.16 19.14
C ASP A 137 8.25 6.11 20.00
N ASP A 138 8.39 7.38 19.60
CA ASP A 138 9.05 8.40 20.41
C ASP A 138 8.02 9.42 20.92
N GLU A 139 7.88 9.54 22.23
CA GLU A 139 6.69 10.05 22.96
C GLU A 139 6.32 11.52 22.70
N ASN A 140 6.99 12.21 21.75
CA ASN A 140 6.80 13.64 21.46
C ASN A 140 6.58 14.02 19.98
N SER A 141 6.46 13.07 19.06
CA SER A 141 6.06 13.37 17.67
C SER A 141 4.54 13.62 17.58
N TYR A 142 4.12 14.83 17.92
CA TYR A 142 2.74 15.29 17.71
C TYR A 142 2.64 15.97 16.34
N TYR A 143 1.85 15.41 15.42
CA TYR A 143 1.50 16.08 14.17
C TYR A 143 0.15 16.81 14.32
N THR A 144 0.14 18.12 14.14
CA THR A 144 -1.08 18.93 14.25
C THR A 144 -1.66 19.24 12.87
N TYR A 145 -2.95 18.94 12.72
CA TYR A 145 -3.89 19.22 11.61
C TYR A 145 -3.82 18.41 10.30
N GLY A 146 -4.97 17.80 9.97
CA GLY A 146 -5.62 17.98 8.66
C GLY A 146 -5.73 16.78 7.71
N SER A 147 -5.00 15.69 7.91
CA SER A 147 -5.11 14.48 7.07
C SER A 147 -4.38 13.30 7.70
N THR A 148 -4.71 12.07 7.27
CA THR A 148 -3.87 10.88 7.50
C THR A 148 -2.46 11.21 7.02
N SER A 149 -1.52 11.26 7.94
CA SER A 149 -0.14 11.69 7.65
C SER A 149 0.82 10.53 7.88
N TYR A 150 1.97 10.55 7.24
CA TYR A 150 3.04 9.58 7.49
C TYR A 150 4.26 10.38 7.96
N ALA A 151 5.00 9.88 8.95
CA ALA A 151 6.20 10.55 9.45
C ALA A 151 7.42 9.59 9.47
N TRP A 152 8.62 10.17 9.41
CA TRP A 152 9.86 9.44 9.16
C TRP A 152 10.86 9.59 10.29
N ALA A 153 11.68 8.56 10.49
CA ALA A 153 12.95 8.71 11.17
C ALA A 153 13.86 9.62 10.32
N GLN A 154 14.48 10.63 10.97
CA GLN A 154 15.60 11.39 10.45
C GLN A 154 16.81 11.10 11.33
#